data_AF-A0A914TLD8-F1
#
_entry.id   AF-A0A914TLD8-F1
#
_cell.length_a   1.000
_cell.length_b   1.000
_cell.length_c   1.000
_cell.angle_alpha   90.00
_cell.angle_beta   90.00
_cell.angle_gamma   90.00
#
_symmetry.space_group_name_H-M   'P 1'
#
loop_
_entity.id
_entity.type
_entity.pdbx_description
1 polymer ?
#
loop_
_entity_poly.entity_id
_entity_poly.type
_entity_poly.pdbx_seq_one_letter_code
_entity_poly.pdbx_strand_id
1 'polypeptide(L)'
;MLGYTCGGACLMQVWEKWNFLDAFYFCFVTVTTIGFGDIVPMNTDFLPATLAYIVVGLIITTMCIDLVGSEYIRDIHFYGRSIGRSFMTIGGKVVHLGEVFSYVAFLQKNYGLTPDQLDKLAQLPEVCINF
;
A
#
# COMPACT_ATOMS: atom_id res chain seq x y z
N MET A 1 -10.15 5.13 -14.65
CA MET A 1 -9.27 4.08 -15.21
C MET A 1 -9.88 3.32 -16.37
N LEU A 2 -10.83 2.41 -16.14
CA LEU A 2 -11.35 1.53 -17.19
C LEU A 2 -11.93 2.28 -18.40
N GLY A 3 -12.64 3.39 -18.18
CA GLY A 3 -13.14 4.22 -19.27
C GLY A 3 -12.04 4.83 -20.16
N TYR A 4 -10.91 5.19 -19.56
CA TYR A 4 -9.75 5.71 -20.29
C TYR A 4 -9.15 4.64 -21.20
N THR A 5 -8.94 3.43 -20.65
CA THR A 5 -8.45 2.27 -21.39
C THR A 5 -9.40 1.83 -22.51
N CYS A 6 -10.72 1.86 -22.28
CA CYS A 6 -11.69 1.57 -23.34
C CYS A 6 -11.63 2.60 -24.49
N GLY A 7 -11.46 3.89 -24.16
CA GLY A 7 -11.28 4.95 -25.17
C GLY A 7 -10.00 4.78 -25.98
N GLY A 8 -8.88 4.49 -25.31
CA GLY A 8 -7.62 4.18 -25.97
C GLY A 8 -7.68 2.94 -26.85
N ALA A 9 -8.38 1.90 -26.41
CA ALA A 9 -8.58 0.67 -27.17
C ALA A 9 -9.30 0.92 -28.51
N CYS A 10 -10.35 1.75 -28.49
CA CYS A 10 -11.06 2.15 -29.71
C CYS A 10 -10.14 2.94 -30.66
N LEU A 11 -9.32 3.84 -30.11
CA LEU A 11 -8.36 4.63 -30.90
C LEU A 11 -7.30 3.75 -31.56
N MET A 12 -6.69 2.84 -30.81
CA MET A 12 -5.67 1.91 -31.32
C MET A 12 -6.25 0.88 -32.29
N GLN A 13 -7.49 0.44 -32.08
CA GLN A 13 -8.20 -0.38 -33.04
C GLN A 13 -8.31 0.31 -34.41
N VAL A 14 -8.50 1.63 -34.46
CA VAL A 14 -8.56 2.36 -35.74
C VAL A 14 -7.18 2.60 -36.34
N TRP A 15 -6.18 2.93 -35.52
CA TRP A 15 -4.83 3.26 -35.99
C TRP A 15 -4.02 2.03 -36.40
N GLU A 16 -3.99 0.99 -35.56
CA GLU A 16 -3.21 -0.23 -35.76
C GLU A 16 -4.03 -1.36 -36.42
N LYS A 17 -5.36 -1.18 -36.59
CA LYS A 17 -6.29 -2.20 -37.11
C LYS A 17 -6.30 -3.50 -36.29
N TRP A 18 -6.00 -3.41 -35.00
CA TRP A 18 -6.09 -4.53 -34.06
C TRP A 18 -7.52 -4.84 -33.67
N ASN A 19 -7.78 -6.05 -33.17
CA ASN A 19 -9.05 -6.34 -32.53
C ASN A 19 -9.22 -5.48 -31.26
N PHE A 20 -10.47 -5.17 -30.90
CA PHE A 20 -10.76 -4.39 -29.70
C PHE A 20 -10.14 -4.99 -28.43
N LEU A 21 -10.16 -6.32 -28.30
CA LEU A 21 -9.59 -7.02 -27.14
C LEU A 21 -8.06 -6.88 -27.09
N ASP A 22 -7.38 -7.01 -28.23
CA ASP A 22 -5.91 -6.88 -28.31
C ASP A 22 -5.48 -5.44 -28.01
N ALA A 23 -6.23 -4.47 -28.55
CA ALA A 23 -6.02 -3.05 -28.28
C ALA A 23 -6.31 -2.69 -26.81
N PHE A 24 -7.37 -3.24 -26.22
CA PHE A 24 -7.69 -3.06 -24.80
C PHE A 24 -6.63 -3.68 -23.91
N TYR A 25 -6.18 -4.89 -24.24
CA TYR A 25 -5.11 -5.58 -23.52
C TYR A 25 -3.83 -4.73 -23.53
N PHE A 26 -3.40 -4.25 -24.70
CA PHE A 26 -2.26 -3.35 -24.82
C PHE A 26 -2.42 -2.11 -23.93
N CYS A 27 -3.52 -1.36 -24.08
CA CYS A 27 -3.76 -0.15 -23.30
C CYS A 27 -3.80 -0.44 -21.78
N PHE A 28 -4.39 -1.57 -21.37
CA PHE A 28 -4.47 -1.96 -19.96
C PHE A 28 -3.10 -2.27 -19.39
N VAL A 29 -2.35 -3.18 -20.02
CA VAL A 29 -1.00 -3.59 -19.60
C VAL A 29 -0.04 -2.42 -19.53
N THR A 30 -0.18 -1.44 -20.43
CA THR A 30 0.63 -0.23 -20.42
C THR A 30 0.26 0.73 -19.29
N VAL A 31 -1.03 1.02 -19.08
CA VAL A 31 -1.49 1.95 -18.03
C VAL A 31 -1.29 1.36 -16.63
N THR A 32 -1.39 0.05 -16.46
CA THR A 32 -1.04 -0.66 -15.22
C THR A 32 0.46 -0.83 -15.03
N THR A 33 1.29 -0.36 -15.95
CA THR A 33 2.76 -0.48 -15.91
C THR A 33 3.28 -1.91 -15.83
N ILE A 34 2.49 -2.90 -16.27
CA ILE A 34 2.93 -4.30 -16.35
C ILE A 34 3.92 -4.45 -17.52
N GLY A 35 3.56 -3.91 -18.69
CA GLY A 35 4.48 -3.72 -19.82
C GLY A 35 5.10 -4.99 -20.41
N PHE A 36 4.31 -6.04 -20.70
CA PHE A 36 4.84 -7.29 -21.28
C PHE A 36 5.57 -7.11 -22.62
N GLY A 37 5.14 -6.13 -23.44
CA GLY A 37 5.80 -5.80 -24.70
C GLY A 37 5.60 -6.84 -25.82
N ASP A 38 4.64 -7.73 -25.67
CA ASP A 38 4.22 -8.74 -26.64
C ASP A 38 3.44 -8.14 -27.82
N ILE A 39 2.59 -7.14 -27.53
CA ILE A 39 1.87 -6.36 -28.53
C ILE A 39 2.37 -4.92 -28.45
N VAL A 40 2.87 -4.39 -29.57
CA VAL A 40 3.41 -3.02 -29.66
C VAL A 40 3.00 -2.38 -30.98
N PRO A 41 2.68 -1.07 -30.99
CA PRO A 41 2.25 -0.38 -32.20
C PRO A 41 3.38 -0.38 -33.22
N MET A 42 3.09 -0.79 -34.45
CA MET A 42 4.09 -0.83 -35.53
C MET A 42 4.01 0.39 -36.45
N ASN A 43 2.91 1.15 -36.42
CA ASN A 43 2.78 2.32 -37.27
C ASN A 43 3.58 3.50 -36.71
N THR A 44 4.67 3.86 -37.39
CA THR A 44 5.55 4.97 -37.02
C THR A 44 4.86 6.32 -37.01
N ASP A 45 3.82 6.51 -37.82
CA ASP A 45 3.08 7.77 -37.92
C ASP A 45 2.25 8.07 -36.67
N PHE A 46 1.72 7.02 -36.02
CA PHE A 46 0.89 7.15 -34.81
C PHE A 46 1.67 6.92 -33.52
N LEU A 47 2.91 6.44 -33.59
CA LEU A 47 3.81 6.25 -32.45
C LEU A 47 3.89 7.45 -31.48
N PRO A 48 4.09 8.71 -31.93
CA PRO A 48 4.12 9.85 -31.00
C PRO A 48 2.77 10.08 -30.30
N ALA A 49 1.66 9.81 -30.97
CA ALA A 49 0.33 9.92 -30.38
C ALA A 49 0.09 8.82 -29.34
N THR A 50 0.54 7.59 -29.62
CA THR A 50 0.51 6.49 -28.64
C THR A 50 1.36 6.79 -27.42
N LEU A 51 2.55 7.37 -27.60
CA LEU A 51 3.40 7.80 -26.49
C LEU A 51 2.71 8.88 -25.63
N ALA A 52 2.10 9.87 -26.25
CA ALA A 52 1.35 10.92 -25.55
C ALA A 52 0.18 10.33 -24.74
N TYR A 53 -0.55 9.37 -25.32
CA TYR A 53 -1.58 8.62 -24.60
C TYR A 53 -1.02 7.86 -23.40
N ILE A 54 0.15 7.24 -23.49
CA ILE A 54 0.76 6.54 -22.34
C ILE A 54 1.07 7.53 -21.21
N VAL A 55 1.64 8.71 -21.53
CA VAL A 55 1.97 9.75 -20.54
C VAL A 55 0.70 10.23 -19.81
N VAL A 56 -0.37 10.52 -20.55
CA VAL A 56 -1.66 10.92 -19.94
C VAL A 56 -2.23 9.80 -19.07
N GLY A 57 -2.10 8.54 -19.52
CA GLY A 57 -2.53 7.37 -18.77
C GLY A 57 -1.81 7.24 -17.43
N LEU A 58 -0.49 7.45 -17.41
CA LEU A 58 0.31 7.40 -16.19
C LEU A 58 -0.09 8.48 -15.18
N ILE A 59 -0.39 9.70 -15.64
CA ILE A 59 -0.88 10.78 -14.75
C ILE A 59 -2.19 10.36 -14.08
N ILE A 60 -3.11 9.80 -14.85
CA ILE A 60 -4.38 9.29 -14.31
C ILE A 60 -4.12 8.15 -13.33
N THR A 61 -3.15 7.27 -13.59
CA THR A 61 -2.75 6.17 -12.68
C THR A 61 -2.24 6.67 -11.36
N THR A 62 -1.31 7.62 -11.39
CA THR A 62 -0.80 8.24 -10.17
C THR A 62 -1.94 8.86 -9.36
N MET A 63 -2.81 9.66 -9.99
CA MET A 63 -3.95 10.26 -9.30
C MET A 63 -4.91 9.23 -8.68
N CYS A 64 -5.20 8.13 -9.40
CA CYS A 64 -6.03 7.05 -8.86
C CYS A 64 -5.36 6.35 -7.66
N ILE A 65 -4.05 6.09 -7.73
CA ILE A 65 -3.29 5.50 -6.63
C ILE A 65 -3.25 6.43 -5.43
N ASP A 66 -3.07 7.74 -5.64
CA ASP A 66 -3.02 8.74 -4.57
C ASP A 66 -4.35 8.84 -3.80
N LEU A 67 -5.48 8.80 -4.51
CA LEU A 67 -6.81 8.80 -3.89
C LEU A 67 -7.02 7.57 -3.01
N VAL A 68 -6.75 6.38 -3.56
CA VAL A 68 -6.87 5.12 -2.82
C VAL A 68 -5.88 5.09 -1.65
N GLY A 69 -4.65 5.55 -1.86
CA GLY A 69 -3.62 5.64 -0.83
C GLY A 69 -4.03 6.56 0.32
N SER A 70 -4.67 7.70 0.03
CA SER A 70 -5.17 8.63 1.04
C SER A 70 -6.27 8.03 1.90
N GLU A 71 -7.23 7.31 1.28
CA GLU A 71 -8.25 6.58 2.03
C GLU A 71 -7.65 5.46 2.87
N TYR A 72 -6.71 4.69 2.30
CA TYR A 72 -6.04 3.60 2.99
C TYR A 72 -5.25 4.08 4.21
N ILE A 73 -4.52 5.19 4.10
CA ILE A 73 -3.79 5.80 5.21
C ILE A 73 -4.76 6.25 6.31
N ARG A 74 -5.93 6.78 5.94
CA ARG A 74 -6.94 7.22 6.91
C ARG A 74 -7.53 6.04 7.69
N ASP A 75 -7.79 4.94 7.01
CA ASP A 75 -8.25 3.70 7.65
C ASP A 75 -7.17 3.11 8.56
N ILE A 76 -5.91 3.09 8.13
CA ILE A 76 -4.79 2.66 8.95
C ILE A 76 -4.63 3.57 10.18
N HIS A 77 -4.75 4.88 10.04
CA HIS A 77 -4.67 5.81 11.16
C HIS A 77 -5.85 5.62 12.13
N PHE A 78 -7.05 5.37 11.62
CA PHE A 78 -8.23 5.06 12.45
C PHE A 78 -8.04 3.77 13.24
N TYR A 79 -7.61 2.69 12.57
CA TYR A 79 -7.25 1.42 13.21
C TYR A 79 -6.10 1.59 14.20
N GLY A 80 -5.06 2.36 13.87
CA GLY A 80 -3.93 2.67 14.75
C GLY A 80 -4.37 3.37 16.04
N ARG A 81 -5.33 4.30 15.96
CA ARG A 81 -5.92 4.94 17.14
C ARG A 81 -6.81 4.01 17.96
N SER A 82 -7.45 3.02 17.32
CA SER A 82 -8.18 1.96 18.00
C SER A 82 -7.24 1.02 18.75
N ILE A 83 -6.12 0.63 18.13
CA ILE A 83 -5.08 -0.22 18.75
C ILE A 83 -4.43 0.48 19.95
N GLY A 84 -4.21 1.80 19.90
CA GLY A 84 -3.68 2.57 21.03
C GLY A 84 -4.58 2.56 22.28
N ARG A 85 -5.88 2.25 22.12
CA ARG A 85 -6.82 2.06 23.23
C ARG A 85 -7.20 0.60 23.46
N SER A 86 -6.59 -0.35 22.75
CA SER A 86 -6.80 -1.78 23.01
C SER A 86 -6.42 -2.06 24.45
N PHE A 87 -7.47 -2.37 25.18
CA PHE A 87 -7.47 -2.55 26.60
C PHE A 87 -6.93 -3.96 26.90
N MET A 88 -5.67 -4.09 27.30
CA MET A 88 -5.06 -5.39 27.61
C MET A 88 -5.16 -5.62 29.12
N THR A 89 -6.05 -6.53 29.53
CA THR A 89 -6.13 -6.97 30.93
C THR A 89 -5.00 -7.94 31.20
N ILE A 90 -3.98 -7.52 31.96
CA ILE A 90 -3.00 -8.43 32.57
C ILE A 90 -3.29 -8.45 34.07
N GLY A 91 -3.53 -9.63 34.64
CA GLY A 91 -3.65 -9.80 36.10
C GLY A 91 -4.86 -9.13 36.77
N GLY A 92 -5.95 -8.86 36.05
CA GLY A 92 -7.16 -8.23 36.61
C GLY A 92 -7.07 -6.70 36.76
N LYS A 93 -5.96 -6.08 36.34
CA LYS A 93 -5.82 -4.63 36.21
C LYS A 93 -5.92 -4.20 34.76
N VAL A 94 -6.55 -3.04 34.59
CA VAL A 94 -6.78 -2.45 33.28
C VAL A 94 -5.55 -1.67 32.79
N VAL A 95 -4.69 -2.26 31.95
CA VAL A 95 -3.47 -1.61 31.42
C VAL A 95 -3.63 -1.17 29.96
N HIS A 96 -3.29 0.09 29.68
CA HIS A 96 -3.27 0.63 28.33
C HIS A 96 -1.94 0.33 27.62
N LEU A 97 -2.02 -0.12 26.37
CA LEU A 97 -0.85 -0.47 25.54
C LEU A 97 0.17 0.69 25.42
N GLY A 98 -0.31 1.95 25.43
CA GLY A 98 0.55 3.14 25.41
C GLY A 98 1.45 3.29 26.65
N GLU A 99 0.97 2.91 27.84
CA GLU A 99 1.81 2.90 29.04
C GLU A 99 2.87 1.82 28.96
N VAL A 100 2.51 0.64 28.44
CA VAL A 100 3.46 -0.48 28.25
C VAL A 100 4.59 -0.08 27.31
N PHE A 101 4.26 0.48 26.14
CA PHE A 101 5.30 0.94 25.20
C PHE A 101 6.20 2.04 25.80
N SER A 102 5.62 2.97 26.58
CA SER A 102 6.40 4.00 27.27
C SER A 102 7.31 3.42 28.35
N TYR A 103 6.86 2.38 29.08
CA TYR A 103 7.67 1.65 30.06
C TYR A 103 8.81 0.89 29.38
N VAL A 104 8.53 0.18 28.28
CA VAL A 104 9.55 -0.55 27.52
C VAL A 104 10.61 0.39 26.96
N ALA A 105 10.20 1.53 26.40
CA ALA A 105 11.12 2.56 25.91
C ALA A 105 11.96 3.18 27.04
N PHE A 106 11.37 3.40 28.22
CA PHE A 106 12.08 3.89 29.40
C PHE A 106 13.13 2.90 29.90
N LEU A 107 12.78 1.61 29.98
CA LEU A 107 13.70 0.55 30.39
C LEU A 107 14.85 0.37 29.40
N GLN A 108 14.58 0.42 28.10
CA GLN A 108 15.64 0.37 27.09
C GLN A 108 16.62 1.54 27.24
N LYS A 109 16.11 2.75 27.53
CA LYS A 109 16.92 3.96 27.65
C LYS A 109 17.76 4.01 28.92
N ASN A 110 17.21 3.61 30.07
CA ASN A 110 17.91 3.68 31.36
C ASN A 110 18.73 2.43 31.68
N TYR A 111 18.34 1.25 31.18
CA TYR A 111 18.98 -0.03 31.50
C TYR A 111 19.62 -0.74 30.30
N GLY A 112 19.52 -0.18 29.09
CA GLY A 112 20.21 -0.72 27.90
C GLY A 112 19.76 -2.11 27.46
N LEU A 113 18.57 -2.56 27.88
CA LEU A 113 18.12 -3.92 27.69
C LEU A 113 17.71 -4.19 26.22
N THR A 114 18.23 -5.26 25.61
CA THR A 114 17.80 -5.71 24.29
C THR A 114 16.44 -6.42 24.34
N PRO A 115 15.63 -6.36 23.26
CA PRO A 115 14.27 -6.91 23.23
C PRO A 115 14.22 -8.41 23.58
N ASP A 116 15.26 -9.17 23.23
CA ASP A 116 15.36 -10.61 23.55
C ASP A 116 15.51 -10.89 25.06
N GLN A 117 16.09 -9.96 25.82
CA GLN A 117 16.20 -10.07 27.28
C GLN A 117 14.90 -9.61 27.94
N LEU A 118 14.20 -8.66 27.33
CA LEU A 118 12.92 -8.15 27.82
C LEU A 118 11.82 -9.21 27.71
N ASP A 119 11.78 -9.99 26.63
CA ASP A 119 10.81 -11.08 26.45
C ASP A 119 10.96 -12.17 27.52
N LYS A 120 12.21 -12.43 27.96
CA LYS A 120 12.51 -13.32 29.10
C LYS A 120 12.10 -12.73 30.45
N LEU A 121 12.13 -11.39 30.60
CA LEU A 121 11.67 -10.70 31.80
C LEU A 121 10.13 -10.59 31.86
N ALA A 122 9.46 -10.45 30.72
CA ALA A 122 8.00 -10.42 30.66
C ALA A 122 7.35 -11.78 31.01
N GLN A 123 8.10 -12.88 30.85
CA GLN A 123 7.69 -14.23 31.24
C GLN A 123 8.01 -14.58 32.69
N LEU A 124 8.65 -13.70 33.47
CA LEU A 124 8.87 -13.94 34.89
C LEU A 124 7.51 -13.86 35.63
N PRO A 125 7.09 -14.93 36.32
CA PRO A 125 5.81 -14.94 37.04
C PRO A 125 5.81 -13.86 38.13
N GLU A 126 4.66 -13.22 38.36
CA GLU A 126 4.43 -12.08 39.29
C GLU A 126 4.73 -12.36 40.79
N VAL A 127 5.44 -13.44 41.10
CA VAL A 127 5.72 -13.91 42.47
C VAL A 127 6.77 -13.04 43.18
N CYS A 128 7.52 -12.19 42.46
CA CYS A 128 8.55 -11.32 43.06
C CYS A 128 8.05 -9.96 43.60
N ILE A 129 6.74 -9.66 43.54
CA ILE A 129 6.18 -8.38 44.06
C ILE A 129 5.64 -8.52 45.49
N ASN A 130 5.78 -9.68 46.13
CA ASN A 130 5.30 -9.96 47.49
C ASN A 130 6.42 -10.34 48.48
N PHE A 131 7.55 -9.63 48.45
CA PHE A 131 8.53 -9.62 49.54
C PHE A 131 9.11 -8.23 49.77
#